data_AF-E7G8E5-F1
#
_entry.id   AF-E7G8E5-F1
#
_cell.length_a   1.000
_cell.length_b   1.000
_cell.length_c   1.000
_cell.angle_alpha   90.00
_cell.angle_beta   90.00
_cell.angle_gamma   90.00
#
_symmetry.space_group_name_H-M   'P 1'
#
loop_
_entity.id
_entity.type
_entity.pdbx_description
1 polymer ?
#
loop_
_entity_poly.entity_id
_entity_poly.type
_entity_poly.pdbx_seq_one_letter_code
_entity_poly.pdbx_strand_id
1 'polypeptide(L)'
;MNIEIANKLLQLRKEKGYSQEALAQELGISRQAVSKWERAEASPDTDNLIELAKLYGISLDQLLLHEPTETEETISDKTEDMKESQEEYAYKYEDGDEYVHVGFDGIHVKDDESEVHVSWKGIHVIDRNGDGVNIGDKGVYVNGERKDWNDDWTDFKHNKKYDFPFGSILFIGYLIYGVMTGIWHPTWIVLLTLPLFDSLITAFRKRKFSNFAYPVLTLMIFLWFGFENGLWHPAWIVFLTVPCYYGIAHYIDYR
;
A
#
# COMPACT_ATOMS: atom_id res chain seq x y z
N MET A 1 6.11 8.72 -21.01
CA MET A 1 5.86 10.03 -21.66
C MET A 1 6.73 11.09 -21.01
N ASN A 2 7.12 12.16 -21.72
CA ASN A 2 7.85 13.26 -21.10
C ASN A 2 6.87 14.17 -20.31
N ILE A 3 7.28 14.63 -19.12
CA ILE A 3 6.50 15.49 -18.22
C ILE A 3 6.02 16.76 -18.94
N GLU A 4 6.85 17.29 -19.83
CA GLU A 4 6.56 18.51 -20.53
C GLU A 4 5.43 18.33 -21.58
N ILE A 5 5.36 17.16 -22.23
CA ILE A 5 4.25 16.81 -23.14
C ILE A 5 2.97 16.59 -22.33
N ALA A 6 3.07 15.98 -21.14
CA ALA A 6 1.94 15.81 -20.23
C ALA A 6 1.35 17.16 -19.77
N ASN A 7 2.21 18.12 -19.44
CA ASN A 7 1.81 19.48 -19.11
C ASN A 7 1.15 20.19 -20.30
N LYS A 8 1.68 19.99 -21.51
CA LYS A 8 1.10 20.54 -22.74
C LYS A 8 -0.30 20.00 -23.02
N LEU A 9 -0.52 18.69 -22.85
CA LEU A 9 -1.86 18.10 -22.95
C LEU A 9 -2.83 18.69 -21.92
N LEU A 10 -2.38 18.84 -20.67
CA LEU A 10 -3.19 19.45 -19.61
C LEU A 10 -3.59 20.89 -19.95
N GLN A 11 -2.66 21.69 -20.47
CA GLN A 11 -2.91 23.06 -20.90
C GLN A 11 -3.93 23.11 -22.03
N LEU A 12 -3.71 22.34 -23.10
CA LEU A 12 -4.62 22.29 -24.26
C LEU A 12 -6.04 21.82 -23.87
N ARG A 13 -6.15 20.84 -22.96
CA ARG A 13 -7.46 20.42 -22.43
C ARG A 13 -8.17 21.57 -21.72
N LYS A 14 -7.46 22.31 -20.87
CA LYS A 14 -8.00 23.44 -20.11
C LYS A 14 -8.38 24.61 -21.01
N GLU A 15 -7.57 24.93 -22.02
CA GLU A 15 -7.87 25.97 -23.01
C GLU A 15 -9.16 25.71 -23.78
N LYS A 16 -9.45 24.43 -24.05
CA LYS A 16 -10.72 24.00 -24.66
C LYS A 16 -11.87 23.81 -23.67
N GLY A 17 -11.63 24.00 -22.37
CA GLY A 17 -12.66 23.89 -21.32
C GLY A 17 -13.13 22.45 -21.03
N TYR A 18 -12.40 21.42 -21.45
CA TYR A 18 -12.80 20.04 -21.23
C TYR A 18 -12.46 19.55 -19.82
N SER A 19 -13.33 18.77 -19.17
CA SER A 19 -12.96 17.93 -18.03
C SER A 19 -12.19 16.69 -18.49
N GLN A 20 -11.47 16.00 -17.59
CA GLN A 20 -10.79 14.74 -17.95
C GLN A 20 -11.80 13.69 -18.44
N GLU A 21 -12.99 13.67 -17.84
CA GLU A 21 -14.12 12.83 -18.22
C GLU A 21 -14.65 13.17 -19.61
N ALA A 22 -14.84 14.45 -19.91
CA ALA A 22 -15.34 14.91 -21.21
C ALA A 22 -14.33 14.60 -22.32
N LEU A 23 -13.04 14.84 -22.09
CA LEU A 23 -11.98 14.49 -23.03
C LEU A 23 -11.91 12.97 -23.26
N ALA A 24 -12.05 12.18 -22.20
CA ALA A 24 -12.05 10.73 -22.30
C ALA A 24 -13.25 10.20 -23.10
N GLN A 25 -14.42 10.81 -22.94
CA GLN A 25 -15.61 10.48 -23.73
C GLN A 25 -15.42 10.82 -25.21
N GLU A 26 -14.84 11.99 -25.51
CA GLU A 26 -14.58 12.44 -26.88
C GLU A 26 -13.60 11.50 -27.62
N LEU A 27 -12.59 11.00 -26.90
CA LEU A 27 -11.58 10.07 -27.42
C LEU A 27 -11.98 8.59 -27.30
N GLY A 28 -13.17 8.28 -26.74
CA GLY A 28 -13.63 6.90 -26.57
C GLY A 28 -12.77 6.05 -25.61
N ILE A 29 -12.08 6.67 -24.65
CA ILE A 29 -11.18 6.02 -23.69
C ILE A 29 -11.66 6.17 -22.25
N SER A 30 -10.99 5.51 -21.31
CA SER A 30 -11.26 5.69 -19.88
C SER A 30 -10.69 7.02 -19.35
N ARG A 31 -11.42 7.69 -18.44
CA ARG A 31 -10.92 8.86 -17.70
C ARG A 31 -9.56 8.62 -17.05
N GLN A 32 -9.33 7.40 -16.54
CA GLN A 32 -8.05 7.02 -15.92
C GLN A 32 -6.89 7.08 -16.92
N ALA A 33 -7.11 6.80 -18.20
CA ALA A 33 -6.08 6.89 -19.23
C ALA A 33 -5.63 8.35 -19.45
N VAL A 34 -6.58 9.27 -19.63
CA VAL A 34 -6.32 10.71 -19.73
C VAL A 34 -5.55 11.21 -18.49
N SER A 35 -6.00 10.78 -17.31
CA SER A 35 -5.38 11.16 -16.03
C SER A 35 -3.92 10.69 -15.92
N LYS A 36 -3.60 9.49 -16.43
CA LYS A 36 -2.23 8.96 -16.45
C LYS A 36 -1.35 9.68 -17.47
N TRP A 37 -1.90 10.11 -18.60
CA TRP A 37 -1.17 10.90 -19.60
C TRP A 37 -0.80 12.29 -19.07
N GLU A 38 -1.74 12.97 -18.40
CA GLU A 38 -1.51 14.28 -17.79
C GLU A 38 -0.53 14.24 -16.60
N ARG A 39 -0.32 13.06 -15.99
CA ARG A 39 0.70 12.83 -14.95
C ARG A 39 2.01 12.24 -15.45
N ALA A 40 2.17 12.08 -16.77
CA ALA A 40 3.32 11.42 -17.41
C ALA A 40 3.56 9.95 -16.98
N GLU A 41 2.59 9.31 -16.30
CA GLU A 41 2.66 7.91 -15.86
C GLU A 41 2.48 6.92 -17.01
N ALA A 42 1.83 7.33 -18.09
CA ALA A 42 1.64 6.56 -19.31
C ALA A 42 1.76 7.46 -20.54
N SER A 43 2.07 6.87 -21.69
CA SER A 43 2.05 7.57 -22.98
C SER A 43 0.74 7.26 -23.72
N PRO A 44 0.13 8.23 -24.43
CA PRO A 44 -0.95 7.94 -25.36
C PRO A 44 -0.42 7.13 -26.55
N ASP A 45 -1.23 6.19 -27.03
CA ASP A 45 -0.94 5.44 -28.25
C ASP A 45 -0.98 6.36 -29.47
N THR A 46 -0.37 5.94 -30.58
CA THR A 46 -0.28 6.73 -31.81
C THR A 46 -1.64 7.22 -32.31
N ASP A 47 -2.67 6.37 -32.25
CA ASP A 47 -4.04 6.73 -32.67
C ASP A 47 -4.62 7.85 -31.78
N ASN A 48 -4.43 7.74 -30.46
CA ASN A 48 -4.87 8.75 -29.49
C ASN A 48 -4.12 10.08 -29.66
N LEU A 49 -2.82 10.04 -29.98
CA LEU A 49 -2.04 11.26 -30.28
C LEU A 49 -2.56 11.99 -31.52
N ILE A 50 -2.94 11.24 -32.56
CA ILE A 50 -3.52 11.81 -33.78
C ILE A 50 -4.89 12.44 -33.48
N GLU A 51 -5.71 11.79 -32.67
CA GLU A 51 -7.01 12.34 -32.26
C GLU A 51 -6.87 13.59 -31.38
N LEU A 52 -5.94 13.59 -30.42
CA LEU A 52 -5.63 14.75 -29.59
C LEU A 52 -5.16 15.94 -30.46
N ALA A 53 -4.27 15.69 -31.42
CA ALA A 53 -3.80 16.72 -32.36
C ALA A 53 -4.97 17.32 -33.17
N LYS A 54 -5.88 16.48 -33.68
CA LYS A 54 -7.10 16.92 -34.38
C LYS A 54 -8.03 17.72 -33.48
N LEU A 55 -8.28 17.24 -32.27
CA LEU A 55 -9.18 17.86 -31.30
C LEU A 55 -8.70 19.26 -30.89
N TYR A 56 -7.39 19.41 -30.69
CA TYR A 56 -6.78 20.68 -30.32
C TYR A 56 -6.48 21.59 -31.51
N GLY A 57 -6.51 21.06 -32.74
CA GLY A 57 -6.25 21.83 -33.96
C GLY A 57 -4.77 22.17 -34.15
N ILE A 58 -3.87 21.35 -33.62
CA ILE A 58 -2.41 21.49 -33.75
C ILE A 58 -1.82 20.32 -34.52
N SER A 59 -0.61 20.48 -35.05
CA SER A 59 0.10 19.35 -35.66
C SER A 59 0.62 18.38 -34.61
N LEU A 60 0.78 17.10 -34.98
CA LEU A 60 1.38 16.09 -34.10
C LEU A 60 2.81 16.47 -33.71
N ASP A 61 3.56 17.08 -34.63
CA ASP A 61 4.88 17.62 -34.36
C ASP A 61 4.83 18.73 -33.31
N GLN A 62 3.91 19.69 -33.44
CA GLN A 62 3.70 20.70 -32.39
C GLN A 62 3.29 20.09 -31.05
N LEU A 63 2.56 18.98 -31.04
CA LEU A 63 2.18 18.31 -29.80
C LEU A 63 3.39 17.64 -29.11
N LEU A 64 4.36 17.14 -29.89
CA LEU A 64 5.46 16.30 -29.41
C LEU A 64 6.82 17.02 -29.28
N LEU A 65 7.08 18.09 -30.04
CA LEU A 65 8.36 18.78 -30.01
C LEU A 65 8.54 19.63 -28.74
N HIS A 66 9.73 19.47 -28.15
CA HIS A 66 10.39 20.47 -27.32
C HIS A 66 11.22 21.33 -28.24
N GLU A 67 10.93 22.63 -28.35
CA GLU A 67 11.91 23.53 -28.94
C GLU A 67 12.44 24.49 -27.88
N PRO A 68 13.77 24.52 -27.65
CA PRO A 68 14.48 25.77 -27.45
C PRO A 68 14.57 26.49 -28.81
N THR A 69 14.15 27.74 -28.82
CA THR A 69 14.05 28.69 -29.95
C THR A 69 15.21 28.72 -30.95
N GLU A 70 14.90 28.95 -32.24
CA GLU A 70 15.47 29.90 -33.25
C GLU A 70 15.03 29.41 -34.64
N THR A 71 14.59 30.16 -35.66
CA THR A 71 14.39 31.59 -36.01
C THR A 71 13.42 31.56 -37.22
N GLU A 72 12.51 32.52 -37.38
CA GLU A 72 12.55 33.51 -38.47
C GLU A 72 11.66 34.73 -38.13
N GLU A 73 12.19 35.89 -38.51
CA GLU A 73 12.02 37.24 -37.97
C GLU A 73 10.69 37.93 -38.33
N THR A 74 10.11 38.74 -37.41
CA THR A 74 10.06 40.22 -37.54
C THR A 74 9.39 40.92 -36.33
N ILE A 75 10.22 41.69 -35.61
CA ILE A 75 10.00 43.05 -35.06
C ILE A 75 8.96 43.26 -33.92
N SER A 76 9.51 43.65 -32.76
CA SER A 76 9.13 44.78 -31.89
C SER A 76 8.66 44.47 -30.46
N ASP A 77 9.63 44.66 -29.57
CA ASP A 77 9.57 45.41 -28.31
C ASP A 77 9.21 44.72 -26.97
N LYS A 78 10.11 45.01 -26.02
CA LYS A 78 9.96 45.14 -24.56
C LYS A 78 10.11 43.85 -23.74
N THR A 79 11.32 43.65 -23.16
CA THR A 79 11.71 43.92 -21.75
C THR A 79 10.92 43.08 -20.77
N GLU A 80 11.43 42.47 -19.72
CA GLU A 80 12.71 42.27 -19.03
C GLU A 80 12.29 41.36 -17.85
N ASP A 81 13.22 40.56 -17.31
CA ASP A 81 13.21 39.96 -15.97
C ASP A 81 11.87 39.63 -15.27
N MET A 82 11.60 38.34 -15.06
CA MET A 82 10.97 37.92 -13.80
C MET A 82 11.36 36.49 -13.40
N LYS A 83 12.19 36.42 -12.36
CA LYS A 83 12.17 35.34 -11.38
C LYS A 83 10.79 35.38 -10.71
N GLU A 84 10.06 34.28 -10.65
CA GLU A 84 8.97 34.07 -9.68
C GLU A 84 8.58 32.58 -9.68
N SER A 85 8.74 31.92 -8.53
CA SER A 85 7.71 31.68 -7.51
C SER A 85 6.73 30.59 -7.95
N GLN A 86 6.78 29.49 -7.18
CA GLN A 86 5.77 28.45 -7.22
C GLN A 86 4.52 29.02 -6.56
N GLU A 87 3.60 29.57 -7.33
CA GLU A 87 2.30 30.00 -6.81
C GLU A 87 1.25 28.88 -6.90
N GLU A 88 0.72 28.59 -5.73
CA GLU A 88 -0.47 27.83 -5.41
C GLU A 88 -1.71 28.45 -6.10
N TYR A 89 -2.31 27.74 -7.06
CA TYR A 89 -3.55 28.21 -7.70
C TYR A 89 -4.76 27.92 -6.79
N ALA A 90 -5.09 28.86 -5.91
CA ALA A 90 -6.38 28.93 -5.23
C ALA A 90 -7.37 29.76 -6.07
N TYR A 91 -8.41 29.13 -6.62
CA TYR A 91 -9.53 29.84 -7.24
C TYR A 91 -10.55 30.20 -6.15
N LYS A 92 -10.83 31.50 -6.00
CA LYS A 92 -11.83 32.05 -5.08
C LYS A 92 -13.03 32.51 -5.90
N TYR A 93 -14.22 31.96 -5.65
CA TYR A 93 -15.47 32.51 -6.16
C TYR A 93 -15.98 33.59 -5.21
N GLU A 94 -16.52 34.69 -5.74
CA GLU A 94 -17.28 35.67 -4.99
C GLU A 94 -18.73 35.17 -4.89
N ASP A 95 -19.01 34.31 -3.90
CA ASP A 95 -20.25 34.22 -3.08
C ASP A 95 -20.23 32.88 -2.34
N GLY A 96 -20.35 32.89 -1.00
CA GLY A 96 -20.47 31.68 -0.15
C GLY A 96 -19.15 31.02 0.28
N ASP A 97 -19.15 30.39 1.45
CA ASP A 97 -17.98 29.79 2.12
C ASP A 97 -17.51 28.45 1.48
N GLU A 98 -17.81 28.28 0.18
CA GLU A 98 -17.64 27.07 -0.60
C GLU A 98 -16.36 27.14 -1.44
N TYR A 99 -15.44 26.17 -1.27
CA TYR A 99 -14.22 26.11 -2.06
C TYR A 99 -13.79 24.67 -2.37
N VAL A 100 -13.24 24.49 -3.57
CA VAL A 100 -12.61 23.24 -4.02
C VAL A 100 -11.13 23.50 -4.29
N HIS A 101 -10.25 22.87 -3.52
CA HIS A 101 -8.80 22.95 -3.69
C HIS A 101 -8.25 21.57 -4.11
N VAL A 102 -7.42 21.54 -5.15
CA VAL A 102 -6.70 20.33 -5.60
C VAL A 102 -5.22 20.68 -5.69
N GLY A 103 -4.44 20.18 -4.73
CA GLY A 103 -3.01 20.45 -4.62
C GLY A 103 -2.20 19.23 -4.19
N PHE A 104 -0.91 19.42 -3.96
CA PHE A 104 -0.01 18.37 -3.52
C PHE A 104 -0.40 17.79 -2.13
N ASP A 105 -1.03 18.60 -1.26
CA ASP A 105 -1.50 18.14 0.06
C ASP A 105 -2.81 17.34 -0.03
N GLY A 106 -3.63 17.50 -1.09
CA GLY A 106 -4.87 16.75 -1.25
C GLY A 106 -5.96 17.46 -2.05
N ILE A 107 -7.15 16.83 -2.08
CA ILE A 107 -8.40 17.39 -2.59
C ILE A 107 -9.23 17.84 -1.38
N HIS A 108 -9.52 19.13 -1.26
CA HIS A 108 -10.45 19.66 -0.27
C HIS A 108 -11.70 20.19 -0.99
N VAL A 109 -12.87 19.80 -0.52
CA VAL A 109 -14.17 20.32 -0.92
C VAL A 109 -14.86 20.76 0.36
N LYS A 110 -15.06 22.07 0.52
CA LYS A 110 -15.81 22.63 1.65
C LYS A 110 -17.06 23.30 1.10
N ASP A 111 -18.20 23.01 1.73
CA ASP A 111 -19.51 23.63 1.58
C ASP A 111 -19.95 24.08 3.00
N ASP A 112 -20.90 25.02 3.12
CA ASP A 112 -21.19 25.81 4.35
C ASP A 112 -21.24 25.00 5.66
N GLU A 113 -21.72 23.74 5.59
CA GLU A 113 -21.88 22.84 6.73
C GLU A 113 -21.18 21.48 6.54
N SER A 114 -20.49 21.24 5.42
CA SER A 114 -19.88 19.93 5.12
C SER A 114 -18.50 20.07 4.51
N GLU A 115 -17.55 19.26 4.98
CA GLU A 115 -16.17 19.26 4.46
C GLU A 115 -15.71 17.85 4.13
N VAL A 116 -15.14 17.70 2.93
CA VAL A 116 -14.46 16.49 2.48
C VAL A 116 -13.04 16.84 2.14
N HIS A 117 -12.10 16.19 2.80
CA HIS A 117 -10.68 16.34 2.55
C HIS A 117 -10.04 14.98 2.31
N VAL A 118 -9.33 14.85 1.19
CA VAL A 118 -8.61 13.65 0.79
C VAL A 118 -7.14 14.00 0.58
N SER A 119 -6.29 13.64 1.53
CA SER A 119 -4.83 13.85 1.50
C SER A 119 -4.05 12.56 1.59
N TRP A 120 -2.74 12.67 1.35
CA TRP A 120 -1.76 11.64 1.71
C TRP A 120 -1.73 11.30 3.21
N LYS A 121 -2.20 12.21 4.09
CA LYS A 121 -2.27 11.99 5.54
C LYS A 121 -3.56 11.28 5.96
N GLY A 122 -4.56 11.24 5.08
CA GLY A 122 -5.85 10.65 5.36
C GLY A 122 -7.04 11.29 4.65
N ILE A 123 -8.20 10.64 4.81
CA ILE A 123 -9.51 11.07 4.34
C ILE A 123 -10.31 11.56 5.55
N HIS A 124 -10.86 12.76 5.46
CA HIS A 124 -11.70 13.38 6.48
C HIS A 124 -13.00 13.80 5.84
N VAL A 125 -14.13 13.35 6.36
CA VAL A 125 -15.46 13.68 5.86
C VAL A 125 -16.29 14.13 7.06
N ILE A 126 -16.83 15.34 7.02
CA ILE A 126 -17.83 15.83 7.97
C ILE A 126 -19.11 16.14 7.20
N ASP A 127 -20.22 15.58 7.68
CA ASP A 127 -21.57 15.85 7.24
C ASP A 127 -22.17 17.04 8.01
N ARG A 128 -23.22 17.66 7.45
CA ARG A 128 -23.93 18.81 8.01
C ARG A 128 -24.52 18.54 9.40
N ASN A 129 -24.79 17.27 9.71
CA ASN A 129 -25.30 16.83 10.99
C ASN A 129 -24.22 16.76 12.09
N GLY A 130 -22.97 17.08 11.79
CA GLY A 130 -21.82 16.98 12.70
C GLY A 130 -21.23 15.57 12.80
N ASP A 131 -21.76 14.62 12.04
CA ASP A 131 -21.22 13.27 11.92
C ASP A 131 -19.98 13.31 11.02
N GLY A 132 -18.88 12.69 11.44
CA GLY A 132 -17.62 12.76 10.73
C GLY A 132 -16.82 11.46 10.73
N VAL A 133 -16.26 11.09 9.59
CA VAL A 133 -15.41 9.92 9.42
C VAL A 133 -14.00 10.36 9.05
N ASN A 134 -13.03 9.98 9.88
CA ASN A 134 -11.63 10.35 9.72
C ASN A 134 -10.79 9.08 9.59
N ILE A 135 -10.14 8.91 8.45
CA ILE A 135 -9.30 7.76 8.13
C ILE A 135 -7.89 8.31 7.92
N GLY A 136 -6.94 7.97 8.79
CA GLY A 136 -5.54 8.40 8.60
C GLY A 136 -4.55 7.40 9.18
N ASP A 137 -3.27 7.78 9.20
CA ASP A 137 -2.18 6.91 9.68
C ASP A 137 -2.36 6.43 11.13
N LYS A 138 -3.15 7.17 11.93
CA LYS A 138 -3.46 6.86 13.34
C LYS A 138 -4.66 5.93 13.52
N GLY A 139 -5.35 5.60 12.43
CA GLY A 139 -6.52 4.71 12.40
C GLY A 139 -7.77 5.38 11.84
N VAL A 140 -8.88 4.65 11.93
CA VAL A 140 -10.22 5.09 11.50
C VAL A 140 -10.99 5.62 12.70
N TYR A 141 -11.60 6.79 12.59
CA TYR A 141 -12.45 7.40 13.60
C TYR A 141 -13.81 7.69 12.98
N VAL A 142 -14.87 7.46 13.74
CA VAL A 142 -16.25 7.81 13.37
C VAL A 142 -16.83 8.59 14.54
N ASN A 143 -17.25 9.84 14.29
CA ASN A 143 -17.77 10.78 15.28
C ASN A 143 -16.83 10.99 16.49
N GLY A 144 -15.52 11.02 16.22
CA GLY A 144 -14.48 11.15 17.25
C GLY A 144 -14.10 9.85 17.97
N GLU A 145 -14.84 8.76 17.78
CA GLU A 145 -14.51 7.46 18.35
C GLU A 145 -13.64 6.62 17.40
N ARG A 146 -12.53 6.09 17.89
CA ARG A 146 -11.64 5.21 17.11
C ARG A 146 -12.34 3.88 16.85
N LYS A 147 -12.54 3.54 15.57
CA LYS A 147 -13.03 2.23 15.12
C LYS A 147 -11.83 1.32 14.83
N ASP A 148 -11.50 0.47 15.79
CA ASP A 148 -10.60 -0.66 15.56
C ASP A 148 -11.38 -1.79 14.88
N TRP A 149 -11.28 -1.87 13.54
CA TRP A 149 -11.79 -3.03 12.81
C TRP A 149 -10.77 -4.16 12.95
N ASN A 150 -11.09 -5.14 13.79
CA ASN A 150 -10.35 -6.38 14.11
C ASN A 150 -9.19 -6.30 15.11
N ASP A 151 -9.50 -6.73 16.33
CA ASP A 151 -8.62 -7.27 17.37
C ASP A 151 -7.81 -8.53 16.97
N ASP A 152 -7.68 -8.88 15.68
CA ASP A 152 -7.08 -10.16 15.25
C ASP A 152 -5.81 -10.02 14.41
N TRP A 153 -5.56 -8.85 13.79
CA TRP A 153 -4.39 -8.63 12.91
C TRP A 153 -3.26 -7.79 13.52
N THR A 154 -3.50 -7.06 14.62
CA THR A 154 -2.52 -6.13 15.23
C THR A 154 -1.61 -6.76 16.28
N ASP A 155 -1.85 -8.02 16.68
CA ASP A 155 -0.99 -8.75 17.61
C ASP A 155 0.36 -9.17 16.98
N PHE A 156 0.54 -8.94 15.68
CA PHE A 156 1.84 -9.07 15.01
C PHE A 156 2.79 -7.89 15.27
N LYS A 157 2.30 -6.76 15.78
CA LYS A 157 3.15 -5.59 16.08
C LYS A 157 3.62 -5.64 17.54
N HIS A 158 4.67 -6.45 17.74
CA HIS A 158 5.52 -6.55 18.93
C HIS A 158 5.39 -5.37 19.91
N ASN A 159 4.83 -5.62 21.09
CA ASN A 159 5.18 -4.84 22.27
C ASN A 159 6.58 -5.32 22.73
N LYS A 160 7.61 -4.73 22.12
CA LYS A 160 9.05 -5.06 22.15
C LYS A 160 9.71 -5.09 23.55
N LYS A 161 8.93 -5.04 24.62
CA LYS A 161 9.45 -4.78 25.96
C LYS A 161 9.80 -6.05 26.75
N TYR A 162 9.27 -7.22 26.38
CA TYR A 162 9.58 -8.49 27.08
C TYR A 162 9.49 -9.73 26.18
N ASP A 163 9.99 -9.67 24.94
CA ASP A 163 10.35 -10.91 24.23
C ASP A 163 11.61 -11.44 24.89
N PHE A 164 11.43 -12.26 25.92
CA PHE A 164 12.52 -12.99 26.56
C PHE A 164 13.36 -13.62 25.44
N PRO A 165 14.70 -13.42 25.38
CA PRO A 165 15.54 -13.79 24.26
C PRO A 165 15.80 -15.31 24.22
N PHE A 166 14.76 -16.10 24.42
CA PHE A 166 14.75 -17.55 24.41
C PHE A 166 15.41 -18.09 23.15
N GLY A 167 15.09 -17.49 21.99
CA GLY A 167 15.66 -17.91 20.72
C GLY A 167 17.17 -17.78 20.65
N SER A 168 17.68 -16.64 21.12
CA SER A 168 19.11 -16.37 21.18
C SER A 168 19.82 -17.28 22.18
N ILE A 169 19.24 -17.51 23.36
CA ILE A 169 19.80 -18.39 24.39
C ILE A 169 19.89 -19.84 23.88
N LEU A 170 18.81 -20.34 23.28
CA LEU A 170 18.74 -21.69 22.74
C LEU A 170 19.74 -21.88 21.58
N PHE A 171 19.85 -20.90 20.69
CA PHE A 171 20.80 -20.93 19.57
C PHE A 171 22.26 -20.93 20.05
N ILE A 172 22.60 -20.06 21.01
CA ILE A 172 23.94 -20.01 21.61
C ILE A 172 24.25 -21.33 22.34
N GLY A 173 23.29 -21.86 23.09
CA GLY A 173 23.43 -23.17 23.75
C GLY A 173 23.68 -24.31 22.76
N TYR A 174 22.97 -24.33 21.63
CA TYR A 174 23.19 -25.28 20.55
C TYR A 174 24.60 -25.16 19.94
N LEU A 175 25.08 -23.95 19.68
CA LEU A 175 26.44 -23.73 19.16
C LEU A 175 27.51 -24.22 20.14
N ILE A 176 27.37 -23.91 21.43
CA ILE A 176 28.29 -24.40 22.47
C ILE A 176 28.28 -25.94 22.50
N TYR A 177 27.10 -26.55 22.51
CA TYR A 177 26.95 -28.00 22.52
C TYR A 177 27.58 -28.65 21.27
N GLY A 178 27.35 -28.09 20.08
CA GLY A 178 27.93 -28.57 18.82
C GLY A 178 29.45 -28.47 18.78
N VAL A 179 30.02 -27.38 19.30
CA VAL A 179 31.48 -27.22 19.40
C VAL A 179 32.10 -28.16 20.44
N MET A 180 31.42 -28.38 21.58
CA MET A 180 31.94 -29.27 22.64
C MET A 180 31.88 -30.75 22.27
N THR A 181 30.83 -31.19 21.59
CA THR A 181 30.60 -32.61 21.28
C THR A 181 31.03 -33.00 19.87
N GLY A 182 31.14 -32.03 18.96
CA GLY A 182 31.34 -32.27 17.53
C GLY A 182 30.10 -32.83 16.81
N ILE A 183 28.98 -33.04 17.50
CA ILE A 183 27.76 -33.63 16.95
C ILE A 183 26.81 -32.52 16.50
N TRP A 184 26.88 -32.18 15.21
CA TRP A 184 26.00 -31.19 14.58
C TRP A 184 24.68 -31.78 14.06
N HIS A 185 24.69 -33.08 13.77
CA HIS A 185 23.57 -33.81 13.22
C HIS A 185 23.29 -35.04 14.11
N PRO A 186 22.04 -35.28 14.56
CA PRO A 186 20.78 -34.61 14.19
C PRO A 186 20.38 -33.46 15.14
N THR A 187 21.31 -32.95 15.94
CA THR A 187 21.05 -32.04 17.07
C THR A 187 20.44 -30.69 16.67
N TRP A 188 20.56 -30.28 15.40
CA TRP A 188 19.90 -29.09 14.86
C TRP A 188 18.37 -29.12 14.98
N ILE A 189 17.74 -30.29 15.17
CA ILE A 189 16.29 -30.43 15.40
C ILE A 189 15.83 -29.61 16.62
N VAL A 190 16.70 -29.39 17.59
CA VAL A 190 16.41 -28.54 18.76
C VAL A 190 16.03 -27.12 18.31
N LEU A 191 16.52 -26.62 17.17
CA LEU A 191 16.14 -25.32 16.64
C LEU A 191 14.68 -25.26 16.16
N LEU A 192 14.06 -26.40 15.81
CA LEU A 192 12.63 -26.47 15.49
C LEU A 192 11.74 -26.23 16.71
N THR A 193 12.31 -26.27 17.92
CA THR A 193 11.59 -25.89 19.14
C THR A 193 11.29 -24.38 19.20
N LEU A 194 12.01 -23.55 18.43
CA LEU A 194 11.81 -22.10 18.40
C LEU A 194 10.40 -21.69 17.95
N PRO A 195 9.93 -22.05 16.74
CA PRO A 195 8.56 -21.76 16.32
C PRO A 195 7.52 -22.49 17.17
N LEU A 196 7.85 -23.65 17.75
CA LEU A 196 6.96 -24.38 18.65
C LEU A 196 6.75 -23.65 19.97
N PHE A 197 7.80 -23.10 20.55
CA PHE A 197 7.72 -22.38 21.82
C PHE A 197 6.92 -21.09 21.68
N ASP A 198 7.15 -20.33 20.60
CA ASP A 198 6.40 -19.10 20.34
C ASP A 198 4.92 -19.37 20.08
N SER A 199 4.62 -20.37 19.25
CA SER A 199 3.23 -20.78 19.00
C SER A 199 2.55 -21.37 20.24
N LEU A 200 3.30 -22.06 21.11
CA LEU A 200 2.80 -22.56 22.40
C LEU A 200 2.42 -21.41 23.34
N ILE A 201 3.30 -20.43 23.50
CA ILE A 201 3.02 -19.23 24.31
C ILE A 201 1.81 -18.50 23.77
N THR A 202 1.72 -18.35 22.45
CA THR A 202 0.59 -17.69 21.77
C THR A 202 -0.72 -18.46 22.00
N ALA A 203 -0.70 -19.79 21.88
CA ALA A 203 -1.87 -20.63 22.13
C ALA A 203 -2.35 -20.51 23.59
N PHE A 204 -1.44 -20.49 24.57
CA PHE A 204 -1.80 -20.30 25.98
C PHE A 204 -2.32 -18.89 26.28
N ARG A 205 -1.66 -17.86 25.73
CA ARG A 205 -2.04 -16.45 25.94
C ARG A 205 -3.42 -16.16 25.37
N LYS A 206 -3.72 -16.68 24.18
CA LYS A 206 -5.00 -16.49 23.49
C LYS A 206 -6.08 -17.50 23.87
N ARG A 207 -5.74 -18.55 24.64
CA ARG A 207 -6.59 -19.72 24.91
C ARG A 207 -7.19 -20.34 23.64
N LYS A 208 -6.48 -20.23 22.52
CA LYS A 208 -6.87 -20.77 21.22
C LYS A 208 -5.83 -21.81 20.81
N PHE A 209 -6.22 -23.08 20.84
CA PHE A 209 -5.34 -24.20 20.53
C PHE A 209 -5.03 -24.29 19.02
N SER A 210 -5.90 -23.74 18.16
CA SER A 210 -5.68 -23.66 16.71
C SER A 210 -4.43 -22.85 16.32
N ASN A 211 -3.95 -21.96 17.20
CA ASN A 211 -2.76 -21.15 16.95
C ASN A 211 -1.43 -21.91 17.15
N PHE A 212 -1.47 -23.13 17.68
CA PHE A 212 -0.26 -23.92 17.90
C PHE A 212 0.30 -24.45 16.57
N ALA A 213 1.63 -24.37 16.39
CA ALA A 213 2.32 -24.81 15.18
C ALA A 213 2.53 -26.34 15.15
N TYR A 214 1.43 -27.09 15.22
CA TYR A 214 1.42 -28.56 15.27
C TYR A 214 2.19 -29.24 14.11
N PRO A 215 2.17 -28.76 12.85
CA PRO A 215 2.97 -29.32 11.77
C PRO A 215 4.47 -29.33 12.07
N VAL A 216 4.98 -28.30 12.76
CA VAL A 216 6.40 -28.24 13.15
C VAL A 216 6.71 -29.29 14.21
N LEU A 217 5.77 -29.58 15.11
CA LEU A 217 5.89 -30.63 16.11
C LEU A 217 5.93 -32.00 15.42
N THR A 218 5.05 -32.22 14.44
CA THR A 218 5.04 -33.47 13.67
C THR A 218 6.33 -33.67 12.88
N LEU A 219 6.89 -32.60 12.30
CA LEU A 219 8.18 -32.64 11.62
C LEU A 219 9.32 -32.97 12.59
N MET A 220 9.34 -32.34 13.76
CA MET A 220 10.34 -32.59 14.80
C MET A 220 10.32 -34.07 15.25
N ILE A 221 9.14 -34.63 15.49
CA ILE A 221 8.95 -36.04 15.86
C ILE A 221 9.37 -36.98 14.72
N PHE A 222 8.97 -36.67 13.48
CA PHE A 222 9.32 -37.44 12.29
C PHE A 222 10.84 -37.52 12.10
N LEU A 223 11.54 -36.38 12.21
CA LEU A 223 12.99 -36.32 12.08
C LEU A 223 13.70 -37.09 13.21
N TRP A 224 13.20 -37.01 14.43
CA TRP A 224 13.73 -37.80 15.55
C TRP A 224 13.68 -39.30 15.27
N PHE A 225 12.52 -39.82 14.83
CA PHE A 225 12.38 -41.23 14.46
C PHE A 225 13.23 -41.62 13.23
N GLY A 226 13.35 -40.73 12.25
CA GLY A 226 14.15 -40.94 11.05
C GLY A 226 15.65 -41.08 11.36
N PHE A 227 16.19 -40.22 12.23
CA PHE A 227 17.62 -40.22 12.52
C PHE A 227 18.05 -41.24 13.58
N GLU A 228 17.27 -41.44 14.65
CA GLU A 228 17.64 -42.39 15.70
C GLU A 228 17.41 -43.85 15.28
N ASN A 229 16.31 -44.11 14.58
CA ASN A 229 15.86 -45.48 14.32
C ASN A 229 15.85 -45.85 12.82
N GLY A 230 16.18 -44.91 11.93
CA GLY A 230 16.08 -45.13 10.48
C GLY A 230 14.64 -45.33 9.98
N LEU A 231 13.64 -45.03 10.82
CA LEU A 231 12.24 -45.37 10.59
C LEU A 231 11.51 -44.31 9.74
N TRP A 232 11.97 -44.07 8.52
CA TRP A 232 11.35 -43.08 7.62
C TRP A 232 9.94 -43.49 7.16
N HIS A 233 9.76 -44.78 6.88
CA HIS A 233 8.54 -45.31 6.27
C HIS A 233 7.35 -45.58 7.20
N PRO A 234 7.50 -45.85 8.50
CA PRO A 234 6.36 -45.84 9.41
C PRO A 234 6.12 -44.46 10.05
N ALA A 235 7.16 -43.61 10.15
CA ALA A 235 7.04 -42.34 10.83
C ALA A 235 6.18 -41.29 10.09
N TRP A 236 5.99 -41.40 8.77
CA TRP A 236 5.13 -40.45 8.04
C TRP A 236 3.68 -40.45 8.52
N ILE A 237 3.23 -41.53 9.19
CA ILE A 237 1.89 -41.62 9.79
C ILE A 237 1.64 -40.47 10.76
N VAL A 238 2.68 -39.92 11.38
CA VAL A 238 2.59 -38.74 12.26
C VAL A 238 2.05 -37.51 11.52
N PHE A 239 2.22 -37.37 10.20
CA PHE A 239 1.61 -36.26 9.46
C PHE A 239 0.09 -36.38 9.33
N LEU A 240 -0.47 -37.59 9.43
CA LEU A 240 -1.92 -37.79 9.42
C LEU A 240 -2.60 -37.28 10.68
N THR A 241 -1.86 -37.01 11.75
CA THR A 241 -2.44 -36.40 12.95
C THR A 241 -2.66 -34.90 12.79
N VAL A 242 -2.07 -34.25 11.77
CA VAL A 242 -2.20 -32.80 11.54
C VAL A 242 -3.65 -32.39 11.28
N PRO A 243 -4.39 -32.98 10.32
CA PRO A 243 -5.79 -32.63 10.10
C PRO A 243 -6.67 -32.94 11.32
N CYS A 244 -6.40 -34.06 11.99
CA CYS A 244 -7.13 -34.45 13.21
C CYS A 244 -6.94 -33.44 14.34
N TYR A 245 -5.70 -32.98 14.56
CA TYR A 245 -5.39 -31.97 15.56
C TYR A 245 -6.15 -30.69 15.31
N TYR A 246 -6.08 -30.13 14.09
CA TYR A 246 -6.76 -28.89 13.76
C TYR A 246 -8.29 -29.03 13.78
N GLY A 247 -8.83 -30.19 13.42
CA GLY A 247 -10.26 -30.47 13.58
C GLY A 247 -10.71 -30.41 15.04
N ILE A 248 -9.95 -31.04 15.95
CA ILE A 248 -10.24 -31.02 17.39
C ILE A 248 -10.00 -29.63 17.99
N ALA A 249 -8.89 -28.99 17.65
CA ALA A 249 -8.53 -27.66 18.14
C ALA A 249 -9.57 -26.62 17.72
N HIS A 250 -10.02 -26.66 16.47
CA HIS A 250 -11.12 -25.81 16.00
C HIS A 250 -12.43 -26.10 16.76
N TYR A 251 -12.75 -27.36 17.04
CA TYR A 251 -13.94 -27.68 17.84
C TYR A 251 -13.86 -27.13 19.27
N ILE A 252 -12.68 -27.18 19.91
CA ILE A 252 -12.47 -26.66 21.27
C ILE A 252 -12.49 -25.13 21.30
N ASP A 253 -11.90 -24.47 20.30
CA ASP A 253 -11.79 -23.01 20.27
C ASP A 253 -13.13 -22.30 19.99
N TYR A 254 -14.08 -23.00 19.36
CA TYR A 254 -15.40 -22.48 18.99
C TYR A 254 -16.55 -23.03 19.85
N ARG A 255 -16.24 -23.72 20.95
CA ARG A 255 -17.21 -24.21 21.94
C ARG A 255 -17.26 -23.28 23.15
#